data_AF-A0A9E8N6K1-F1
#
_entry.id   AF-A0A9E8N6K1-F1
#
_cell.length_a   1.000
_cell.length_b   1.000
_cell.length_c   1.000
_cell.angle_alpha   90.00
_cell.angle_beta   90.00
_cell.angle_gamma   90.00
#
_symmetry.space_group_name_H-M   'P 1'
#
loop_
_entity.id
_entity.type
_entity.pdbx_description
1 polymer ?
#
loop_
_entity_poly.entity_id
_entity_poly.type
_entity_poly.pdbx_seq_one_letter_code
_entity_poly.pdbx_strand_id
1 'polypeptide(L)'
;MKKLLLGTIVLTLVIIAPFPTMAEVNIGIGISLPPIVFKAPPHVVVMPDTDDVYFVPDITFDMFFWNGWWWRPWEGRWYRSHHYDRGWAYYDQIPSFYFDIDPGWRGHYRNHNWNGHRWEYERIPNQKLQQNWNSWHNNRHWEKQRTWGVQSYQPPPQQQKQELRNERQLHHQQYHGQGQQHQGNQKEGGK
;
A
#
# COMPACT_ATOMS: atom_id res chain seq x y z
N MET A 1 -54.71 -50.87 22.94
CA MET A 1 -54.98 -50.58 21.52
C MET A 1 -54.93 -49.08 21.30
N LYS A 2 -54.16 -48.64 20.29
CA LYS A 2 -54.11 -47.32 19.63
C LYS A 2 -53.55 -46.11 20.41
N LYS A 3 -52.66 -45.40 19.70
CA LYS A 3 -51.72 -44.33 20.06
C LYS A 3 -52.33 -42.93 19.80
N LEU A 4 -51.64 -41.86 20.26
CA LEU A 4 -51.25 -40.60 19.55
C LEU A 4 -51.16 -39.44 20.58
N LEU A 5 -49.97 -39.03 21.02
CA LEU A 5 -49.08 -37.96 20.48
C LEU A 5 -49.67 -36.54 20.50
N LEU A 6 -49.02 -35.64 21.26
CA LEU A 6 -48.98 -34.20 20.98
C LEU A 6 -47.64 -33.65 21.48
N GLY A 7 -46.63 -33.81 20.63
CA GLY A 7 -45.30 -33.21 20.78
C GLY A 7 -45.28 -31.81 20.17
N THR A 8 -44.79 -30.86 20.94
CA THR A 8 -44.59 -29.46 20.58
C THR A 8 -43.50 -29.35 19.50
N ILE A 9 -43.86 -28.95 18.29
CA ILE A 9 -42.89 -28.53 17.26
C ILE A 9 -43.04 -27.01 17.12
N VAL A 10 -42.07 -26.28 17.69
CA VAL A 10 -41.86 -24.87 17.37
C VAL A 10 -40.87 -24.83 16.21
N LEU A 11 -41.38 -24.57 15.01
CA LEU A 11 -40.58 -24.36 13.81
C LEU A 11 -40.12 -22.89 13.77
N THR A 12 -38.91 -22.60 14.24
CA THR A 12 -38.28 -21.29 14.07
C THR A 12 -37.68 -21.20 12.66
N LEU A 13 -38.39 -20.48 11.78
CA LEU A 13 -37.89 -20.11 10.45
C LEU A 13 -36.91 -18.94 10.60
N VAL A 14 -35.60 -19.19 10.50
CA VAL A 14 -34.58 -18.14 10.42
C VAL A 14 -34.55 -17.61 8.99
N ILE A 15 -35.10 -16.41 8.78
CA ILE A 15 -35.02 -15.70 7.51
C ILE A 15 -33.59 -15.15 7.39
N ILE A 16 -32.76 -15.80 6.58
CA ILE A 16 -31.45 -15.27 6.18
C ILE A 16 -31.72 -14.18 5.14
N ALA A 17 -31.71 -12.92 5.57
CA ALA A 17 -31.74 -11.81 4.62
C ALA A 17 -30.39 -11.75 3.89
N PRO A 18 -30.37 -11.69 2.54
CA PRO A 18 -29.13 -11.39 1.83
C PRO A 18 -28.70 -9.97 2.19
N PHE A 19 -27.50 -9.83 2.75
CA PHE A 19 -26.84 -8.54 2.83
C PHE A 19 -26.69 -8.02 1.39
N PRO A 20 -27.08 -6.77 1.09
CA PRO A 20 -26.76 -6.17 -0.19
C PRO A 20 -25.24 -6.05 -0.26
N THR A 21 -24.62 -6.96 -1.00
CA THR A 21 -23.24 -6.83 -1.46
C THR A 21 -23.22 -5.57 -2.33
N MET A 22 -22.74 -4.46 -1.79
CA MET A 22 -22.42 -3.28 -2.58
C MET A 22 -21.31 -3.69 -3.54
N ALA A 23 -21.67 -4.12 -4.74
CA ALA A 23 -20.72 -4.21 -5.84
C ALA A 23 -20.34 -2.77 -6.16
N GLU A 24 -19.22 -2.32 -5.61
CA GLU A 24 -18.58 -1.06 -5.96
C GLU A 24 -18.22 -1.16 -7.45
N VAL A 25 -19.10 -0.63 -8.30
CA VAL A 25 -18.84 -0.49 -9.73
C VAL A 25 -17.78 0.58 -9.87
N ASN A 26 -16.53 0.14 -9.86
CA ASN A 26 -15.37 0.97 -10.12
C ASN A 26 -15.41 1.36 -11.61
N ILE A 27 -16.03 2.51 -11.90
CA ILE A 27 -15.97 3.14 -13.23
C ILE A 27 -14.55 3.70 -13.38
N GLY A 28 -13.61 2.80 -13.67
CA GLY A 28 -12.25 3.17 -14.03
C GLY A 28 -12.30 3.90 -15.36
N ILE A 29 -12.29 5.23 -15.34
CA ILE A 29 -11.81 6.00 -16.49
C ILE A 29 -10.36 5.55 -16.68
N GLY A 30 -10.14 4.63 -17.61
CA GLY A 30 -8.83 4.08 -17.93
C GLY A 30 -7.94 5.19 -18.44
N ILE A 31 -7.24 5.88 -17.54
CA ILE A 31 -6.14 6.76 -17.90
C ILE A 31 -5.04 5.82 -18.39
N SER A 32 -4.76 5.87 -19.69
CA SER A 32 -3.65 5.13 -20.29
C SER A 32 -2.34 5.73 -19.80
N LEU A 33 -1.89 5.28 -18.62
CA LEU A 33 -0.50 5.47 -18.19
C LEU A 33 0.43 4.78 -19.19
N PRO A 34 1.67 5.28 -19.38
CA PRO A 34 2.66 4.54 -20.16
C PRO A 34 2.77 3.10 -19.63
N PRO A 35 2.70 2.11 -20.54
CA PRO A 35 2.69 0.71 -20.15
C PRO A 35 4.00 0.38 -19.43
N ILE A 36 3.89 -0.37 -18.34
CA ILE A 36 5.05 -0.86 -17.61
C ILE A 36 5.37 -2.24 -18.17
N VAL A 37 6.50 -2.36 -18.86
CA VAL A 37 6.95 -3.64 -19.42
C VAL A 37 7.95 -4.27 -18.46
N PHE A 38 7.51 -5.32 -17.78
CA PHE A 38 8.38 -6.20 -17.04
C PHE A 38 8.75 -7.42 -17.88
N LYS A 39 10.03 -7.82 -17.87
CA LYS A 39 10.47 -9.07 -18.53
C LYS A 39 9.94 -10.33 -17.83
N ALA A 40 9.65 -10.22 -16.53
CA ALA A 40 9.08 -11.25 -15.67
C ALA A 40 8.40 -10.54 -14.47
N PRO A 41 7.49 -11.19 -13.73
CA PRO A 41 6.89 -10.61 -12.54
C PRO A 41 7.96 -10.02 -11.60
N PRO A 42 7.82 -8.76 -11.12
CA PRO A 42 8.86 -8.09 -10.37
C PRO A 42 9.05 -8.75 -8.99
N HIS A 43 10.30 -8.82 -8.54
CA HIS A 43 10.58 -9.06 -7.13
C HIS A 43 10.30 -7.77 -6.34
N VAL A 44 9.97 -7.93 -5.06
CA VAL A 44 9.82 -6.81 -4.14
C VAL A 44 10.77 -6.95 -2.95
N VAL A 45 11.04 -5.84 -2.29
CA VAL A 45 11.75 -5.77 -1.02
C VAL A 45 10.87 -5.05 -0.02
N VAL A 46 10.81 -5.54 1.23
CA VAL A 46 10.06 -4.86 2.30
C VAL A 46 10.79 -3.58 2.72
N MET A 47 10.07 -2.49 2.90
CA MET A 47 10.59 -1.20 3.36
C MET A 47 10.70 -1.21 4.90
N PRO A 48 11.90 -1.01 5.46
CA PRO A 48 12.03 -0.97 6.91
C PRO A 48 11.28 0.20 7.54
N ASP A 49 10.91 0.04 8.80
CA ASP A 49 10.11 0.99 9.61
C ASP A 49 8.72 1.33 9.10
N THR A 50 8.25 0.69 8.03
CA THR A 50 6.89 0.83 7.51
C THR A 50 5.99 -0.33 7.93
N ASP A 51 4.69 -0.08 7.86
CA ASP A 51 3.65 -1.09 8.03
C ASP A 51 3.46 -1.91 6.75
N ASP A 52 4.40 -2.84 6.52
CA ASP A 52 4.43 -3.79 5.40
C ASP A 52 4.29 -3.13 4.02
N VAL A 53 4.99 -2.03 3.81
CA VAL A 53 5.18 -1.46 2.47
C VAL A 53 6.30 -2.23 1.78
N TYR A 54 6.08 -2.61 0.53
CA TYR A 54 7.08 -3.23 -0.32
C TYR A 54 7.37 -2.33 -1.52
N PHE A 55 8.58 -2.35 -2.04
CA PHE A 55 8.95 -1.61 -3.25
C PHE A 55 9.59 -2.52 -4.29
N VAL A 56 9.53 -2.12 -5.55
CA VAL A 56 10.26 -2.80 -6.64
C VAL A 56 11.64 -2.16 -6.80
N PRO A 57 12.74 -2.88 -6.55
CA PRO A 57 14.07 -2.28 -6.52
C PRO A 57 14.67 -1.97 -7.90
N ASP A 58 14.35 -2.76 -8.93
CA ASP A 58 15.10 -2.79 -10.19
C ASP A 58 14.44 -1.94 -11.29
N ILE A 59 13.78 -0.84 -10.90
CA ILE A 59 13.12 0.10 -11.81
C ILE A 59 13.53 1.55 -11.49
N THR A 60 13.46 2.41 -12.51
CA THR A 60 13.89 3.82 -12.40
C THR A 60 12.86 4.74 -11.74
N PHE A 61 11.61 4.29 -11.61
CA PHE A 61 10.52 5.02 -11.00
C PHE A 61 10.07 4.36 -9.69
N ASP A 62 9.24 5.05 -8.93
CA ASP A 62 8.65 4.52 -7.71
C ASP A 62 7.50 3.56 -8.02
N MET A 63 7.55 2.37 -7.43
CA MET A 63 6.40 1.47 -7.43
C MET A 63 6.37 0.70 -6.12
N PHE A 64 5.23 0.77 -5.45
CA PHE A 64 5.04 0.17 -4.13
C PHE A 64 3.93 -0.87 -4.17
N PHE A 65 3.98 -1.83 -3.27
CA PHE A 65 2.86 -2.68 -2.92
C PHE A 65 2.55 -2.45 -1.44
N TRP A 66 1.28 -2.17 -1.14
CA TRP A 66 0.81 -1.95 0.22
C TRP A 66 -0.67 -2.29 0.33
N ASN A 67 -1.01 -3.06 1.37
CA ASN A 67 -2.38 -3.43 1.72
C ASN A 67 -3.20 -4.03 0.53
N GLY A 68 -2.59 -4.92 -0.25
CA GLY A 68 -3.25 -5.60 -1.38
C GLY A 68 -3.32 -4.79 -2.69
N TRP A 69 -2.72 -3.60 -2.72
CA TRP A 69 -2.68 -2.72 -3.89
C TRP A 69 -1.25 -2.43 -4.34
N TRP A 70 -1.05 -2.39 -5.65
CA TRP A 70 0.08 -1.74 -6.28
C TRP A 70 -0.17 -0.24 -6.36
N TRP A 71 0.85 0.55 -6.07
CA TRP A 71 0.81 2.01 -6.06
C TRP A 71 1.92 2.57 -6.93
N ARG A 72 1.57 3.52 -7.77
CA ARG A 72 2.50 4.19 -8.69
C ARG A 72 2.26 5.70 -8.64
N PRO A 73 3.23 6.50 -8.17
CA PRO A 73 3.23 7.92 -8.46
C PRO A 73 3.60 8.14 -9.94
N TRP A 74 2.84 9.00 -10.61
CA TRP A 74 3.08 9.40 -11.99
C TRP A 74 2.61 10.84 -12.21
N GLU A 75 3.50 11.71 -12.72
CA GLU A 75 3.21 13.12 -13.01
C GLU A 75 2.49 13.88 -11.88
N GLY A 76 2.94 13.68 -10.64
CA GLY A 76 2.38 14.36 -9.45
C GLY A 76 1.01 13.81 -9.01
N ARG A 77 0.56 12.69 -9.57
CA ARG A 77 -0.67 12.00 -9.19
C ARG A 77 -0.36 10.59 -8.70
N TRP A 78 -1.29 10.01 -7.97
CA TRP A 78 -1.22 8.63 -7.53
C TRP A 78 -2.18 7.76 -8.33
N TYR A 79 -1.72 6.54 -8.61
CA TYR A 79 -2.50 5.52 -9.27
C TYR A 79 -2.34 4.22 -8.50
N ARG A 80 -3.41 3.44 -8.45
CA ARG A 80 -3.39 2.12 -7.82
C ARG A 80 -4.07 1.05 -8.66
N SER A 81 -3.64 -0.19 -8.48
CA SER A 81 -4.22 -1.36 -9.14
C SER A 81 -3.98 -2.62 -8.31
N HIS A 82 -4.82 -3.64 -8.47
CA HIS A 82 -4.52 -4.98 -7.96
C HIS A 82 -3.45 -5.71 -8.78
N HIS A 83 -3.08 -5.18 -9.94
CA HIS A 83 -2.07 -5.72 -10.84
C HIS A 83 -0.91 -4.74 -10.98
N TYR A 84 0.33 -5.25 -10.98
CA TYR A 84 1.54 -4.41 -11.06
C TYR A 84 1.76 -3.80 -12.45
N ASP A 85 1.06 -4.25 -13.49
CA ASP A 85 1.33 -3.92 -14.89
C ASP A 85 0.14 -3.29 -15.64
N ARG A 86 -1.06 -3.29 -15.06
CA ARG A 86 -2.31 -2.89 -15.76
C ARG A 86 -3.39 -2.42 -14.79
N GLY A 87 -4.49 -1.90 -15.35
CA GLY A 87 -5.70 -1.59 -14.57
C GLY A 87 -5.52 -0.45 -13.56
N TRP A 88 -4.59 0.47 -13.84
CA TRP A 88 -4.29 1.60 -12.98
C TRP A 88 -5.48 2.57 -12.93
N ALA A 89 -6.02 2.76 -11.73
CA ALA A 89 -7.04 3.76 -11.44
C ALA A 89 -6.41 4.95 -10.74
N TYR A 90 -6.88 6.16 -11.05
CA TYR A 90 -6.47 7.38 -10.36
C TYR A 90 -6.87 7.34 -8.89
N TYR A 91 -5.99 7.85 -8.04
CA TYR A 91 -6.20 8.07 -6.62
C TYR A 91 -5.93 9.55 -6.32
N ASP A 92 -6.92 10.23 -5.77
CA ASP A 92 -7.00 11.69 -5.67
C ASP A 92 -6.21 12.30 -4.51
N GLN A 93 -5.61 11.45 -3.68
CA GLN A 93 -4.84 11.84 -2.50
C GLN A 93 -3.43 11.26 -2.52
N ILE A 94 -2.59 11.68 -1.56
CA ILE A 94 -1.34 10.98 -1.28
C ILE A 94 -1.67 9.77 -0.40
N PRO A 95 -1.27 8.54 -0.77
CA PRO A 95 -1.51 7.35 0.02
C PRO A 95 -0.86 7.46 1.41
N SER A 96 -1.58 7.06 2.46
CA SER A 96 -1.16 7.27 3.84
C SER A 96 0.18 6.62 4.20
N PHE A 97 0.50 5.47 3.60
CA PHE A 97 1.77 4.77 3.80
C PHE A 97 2.97 5.56 3.29
N TYR A 98 2.76 6.46 2.32
CA TYR A 98 3.85 7.19 1.70
C TYR A 98 4.52 8.16 2.67
N PHE A 99 3.80 8.63 3.68
CA PHE A 99 4.37 9.47 4.75
C PHE A 99 5.33 8.70 5.68
N ASP A 100 5.27 7.37 5.65
CA ASP A 100 6.15 6.53 6.47
C ASP A 100 7.46 6.17 5.73
N ILE A 101 7.48 6.34 4.40
CA ILE A 101 8.66 6.06 3.57
C ILE A 101 9.74 7.12 3.78
N ASP A 102 10.97 6.67 4.04
CA ASP A 102 12.13 7.56 4.06
C ASP A 102 12.45 8.09 2.66
N PRO A 103 12.54 9.42 2.43
CA PRO A 103 12.84 9.97 1.10
C PRO A 103 14.20 9.50 0.51
N GLY A 104 15.14 9.12 1.37
CA GLY A 104 16.46 8.58 1.02
C GLY A 104 16.49 7.07 0.80
N TRP A 105 15.35 6.36 0.86
CA TRP A 105 15.29 4.88 0.84
C TRP A 105 16.08 4.24 -0.31
N ARG A 106 16.14 4.86 -1.49
CA ARG A 106 16.92 4.34 -2.63
C ARG A 106 18.41 4.29 -2.35
N GLY A 107 18.93 5.28 -1.62
CA GLY A 107 20.32 5.31 -1.17
C GLY A 107 20.58 4.20 -0.17
N HIS A 108 19.68 4.04 0.81
CA HIS A 108 19.72 2.96 1.79
C HIS A 108 19.75 1.57 1.14
N TYR A 109 18.86 1.35 0.16
CA TYR A 109 18.79 0.11 -0.59
C TYR A 109 20.09 -0.17 -1.37
N ARG A 110 20.57 0.80 -2.15
CA ARG A 110 21.81 0.64 -2.94
C ARG A 110 23.03 0.35 -2.06
N ASN A 111 23.10 1.01 -0.91
CA ASN A 111 24.22 0.88 0.02
C ASN A 111 24.10 -0.31 0.97
N HIS A 112 23.02 -1.10 0.89
CA HIS A 112 22.73 -2.20 1.82
C HIS A 112 22.82 -1.72 3.28
N ASN A 113 22.29 -0.52 3.54
CA ASN A 113 22.39 0.14 4.83
C ASN A 113 21.09 0.85 5.19
N TRP A 114 20.53 0.54 6.35
CA TRP A 114 19.38 1.25 6.90
C TRP A 114 19.80 1.96 8.18
N ASN A 115 19.80 3.30 8.18
CA ASN A 115 20.13 4.12 9.35
C ASN A 115 21.41 3.70 10.08
N GLY A 116 22.51 3.48 9.34
CA GLY A 116 23.80 3.07 9.89
C GLY A 116 23.97 1.57 10.12
N HIS A 117 22.91 0.78 9.95
CA HIS A 117 22.93 -0.67 10.16
C HIS A 117 22.97 -1.41 8.83
N ARG A 118 23.65 -2.57 8.78
CA ARG A 118 23.69 -3.42 7.59
C ARG A 118 22.28 -3.94 7.30
N TRP A 119 21.83 -3.75 6.07
CA TRP A 119 20.52 -4.17 5.61
C TRP A 119 20.62 -5.34 4.63
N GLU A 120 20.30 -6.53 5.11
CA GLU A 120 20.29 -7.79 4.35
C GLU A 120 18.86 -8.11 3.92
N TYR A 121 18.35 -7.31 3.00
CA TYR A 121 16.98 -7.45 2.50
C TYR A 121 16.74 -8.79 1.78
N GLU A 122 15.52 -9.31 1.91
CA GLU A 122 15.04 -10.43 1.11
C GLU A 122 14.37 -9.93 -0.17
N ARG A 123 14.78 -10.47 -1.33
CA ARG A 123 14.07 -10.29 -2.60
C ARG A 123 12.93 -11.29 -2.68
N ILE A 124 11.71 -10.81 -2.50
CA ILE A 124 10.50 -11.62 -2.42
C ILE A 124 9.89 -11.73 -3.82
N PRO A 125 9.70 -12.94 -4.38
CA PRO A 125 8.98 -13.11 -5.65
C PRO A 125 7.54 -12.62 -5.54
N ASN A 126 7.02 -12.00 -6.60
CA ASN A 126 5.65 -11.47 -6.66
C ASN A 126 4.60 -12.48 -6.16
N GLN A 127 4.69 -13.73 -6.64
CA GLN A 127 3.77 -14.79 -6.25
C GLN A 127 3.80 -15.08 -4.75
N LYS A 128 5.00 -15.09 -4.13
CA LYS A 128 5.16 -15.27 -2.69
C LYS A 128 4.55 -14.09 -1.93
N LEU A 129 4.75 -12.86 -2.40
CA LEU A 129 4.10 -11.68 -1.83
C LEU A 129 2.58 -11.83 -1.85
N GLN A 130 1.99 -12.10 -3.03
CA GLN A 130 0.53 -12.19 -3.20
C GLN A 130 -0.12 -13.25 -2.29
N GLN A 131 0.57 -14.37 -2.07
CA GLN A 131 0.08 -15.45 -1.21
C GLN A 131 0.17 -15.13 0.29
N ASN A 132 1.16 -14.33 0.70
CA ASN A 132 1.53 -14.25 2.12
C ASN A 132 1.34 -12.87 2.77
N TRP A 133 1.24 -11.79 2.00
CA TRP A 133 1.28 -10.41 2.53
C TRP A 133 0.27 -10.19 3.66
N ASN A 134 -0.96 -10.69 3.52
CA ASN A 134 -2.00 -10.52 4.53
C ASN A 134 -1.63 -11.23 5.83
N SER A 135 -1.12 -12.47 5.75
CA SER A 135 -0.65 -13.19 6.93
C SER A 135 0.56 -12.53 7.57
N TRP A 136 1.50 -12.02 6.77
CA TRP A 136 2.68 -11.31 7.26
C TRP A 136 2.33 -10.01 7.98
N HIS A 137 1.31 -9.31 7.48
CA HIS A 137 0.79 -8.13 8.12
C HIS A 137 0.15 -8.43 9.47
N ASN A 138 -0.79 -9.38 9.49
CA ASN A 138 -1.53 -9.72 10.72
C ASN A 138 -0.62 -10.23 11.85
N ASN A 139 0.49 -10.91 11.53
CA ASN A 139 1.42 -11.44 12.52
C ASN A 139 2.66 -10.56 12.74
N ARG A 140 2.71 -9.38 12.11
CA ARG A 140 3.86 -8.45 12.14
C ARG A 140 5.18 -9.13 11.81
N HIS A 141 5.18 -9.94 10.74
CA HIS A 141 6.31 -10.79 10.34
C HIS A 141 7.62 -9.99 10.22
N TRP A 142 7.59 -8.88 9.48
CA TRP A 142 8.80 -8.12 9.21
C TRP A 142 9.28 -7.31 10.41
N GLU A 143 8.38 -6.62 11.12
CA GLU A 143 8.76 -5.84 12.30
C GLU A 143 9.28 -6.72 13.44
N LYS A 144 8.54 -7.79 13.80
CA LYS A 144 8.84 -8.57 15.00
C LYS A 144 9.82 -9.72 14.80
N GLN A 145 9.73 -10.41 13.67
CA GLN A 145 10.41 -11.69 13.51
C GLN A 145 11.72 -11.57 12.72
N ARG A 146 11.79 -10.57 11.83
CA ARG A 146 12.90 -10.42 10.87
C ARG A 146 13.58 -9.05 10.95
N THR A 147 12.97 -8.08 11.62
CA THR A 147 13.40 -6.67 11.66
C THR A 147 13.74 -6.15 10.26
N TRP A 148 12.90 -6.49 9.27
CA TRP A 148 13.08 -6.17 7.84
C TRP A 148 14.44 -6.58 7.22
N GLY A 149 15.18 -7.48 7.87
CA GLY A 149 16.53 -7.88 7.48
C GLY A 149 17.62 -6.88 7.91
N VAL A 150 17.32 -5.92 8.78
CA VAL A 150 18.29 -4.96 9.29
C VAL A 150 19.00 -5.52 10.53
N GLN A 151 20.32 -5.68 10.45
CA GLN A 151 21.11 -6.33 11.49
C GLN A 151 21.22 -5.45 12.75
N SER A 152 21.04 -6.08 13.92
CA SER A 152 21.15 -5.43 15.23
C SER A 152 20.32 -4.15 15.36
N TYR A 153 19.20 -4.08 14.64
CA TYR A 153 18.41 -2.86 14.55
C TYR A 153 17.37 -2.76 15.65
N GLN A 154 17.27 -1.57 16.25
CA GLN A 154 16.19 -1.20 17.15
C GLN A 154 15.32 -0.15 16.45
N PRO A 155 14.06 -0.48 16.13
CA PRO A 155 13.15 0.47 15.49
C PRO A 155 12.89 1.68 16.40
N PRO A 156 12.73 2.89 15.83
CA PRO A 156 12.39 4.09 16.59
C PRO A 156 11.10 3.89 17.41
N PRO A 157 10.99 4.53 18.59
CA PRO A 157 9.75 4.55 19.35
C PRO A 157 8.58 5.09 18.52
N GLN A 158 7.36 4.62 18.81
CA GLN A 158 6.15 4.99 18.08
C GLN A 158 5.91 6.51 18.05
N GLN A 159 6.25 7.23 19.12
CA GLN A 159 6.15 8.70 19.18
C GLN A 159 7.02 9.37 18.11
N GLN A 160 8.30 8.95 18.02
CA GLN A 160 9.22 9.49 17.02
C GLN A 160 8.78 9.14 15.59
N LYS A 161 8.24 7.94 15.36
CA LYS A 161 7.67 7.57 14.06
C LYS A 161 6.51 8.49 13.68
N GLN A 162 5.62 8.78 14.63
CA GLN A 162 4.48 9.67 14.41
C GLN A 162 4.91 11.12 14.14
N GLU A 163 5.94 11.61 14.85
CA GLU A 163 6.50 12.94 14.62
C GLU A 163 7.05 13.07 13.19
N LEU A 164 7.91 12.13 12.76
CA LEU A 164 8.44 12.09 11.39
C LEU A 164 7.34 12.02 10.33
N ARG A 165 6.30 11.21 10.58
CA ARG A 165 5.14 11.10 9.70
C ARG A 165 4.39 12.44 9.57
N ASN A 166 4.17 13.13 10.69
CA ASN A 166 3.50 14.43 10.73
C ASN A 166 4.31 15.50 9.99
N GLU A 167 5.62 15.55 10.22
CA GLU A 167 6.54 16.46 9.51
C GLU A 167 6.47 16.25 7.99
N ARG A 168 6.54 15.00 7.54
CA ARG A 168 6.44 14.66 6.11
C ARG A 168 5.08 15.00 5.53
N GLN A 169 4.00 14.80 6.28
CA GLN A 169 2.66 15.18 5.85
C GLN A 169 2.54 16.70 5.67
N LEU A 170 3.03 17.49 6.63
CA LEU A 170 3.06 18.95 6.56
C LEU A 170 3.88 19.45 5.37
N HIS A 171 5.06 18.84 5.15
CA HIS A 171 5.90 19.14 3.99
C HIS A 171 5.11 18.96 2.69
N HIS A 172 4.45 17.81 2.49
CA HIS A 172 3.67 17.59 1.27
C HIS A 172 2.49 18.56 1.11
N GLN A 173 1.81 18.93 2.20
CA GLN A 173 0.73 19.91 2.15
C GLN A 173 1.23 21.29 1.71
N GLN A 174 2.39 21.73 2.21
CA GLN A 174 2.98 23.01 1.85
C GLN A 174 3.38 23.09 0.37
N TYR A 175 4.04 22.05 -0.16
CA TYR A 175 4.51 22.06 -1.55
C TYR A 175 3.41 21.77 -2.59
N HIS A 176 2.41 20.93 -2.28
CA HIS A 176 1.25 20.75 -3.17
C HIS A 176 0.35 22.00 -3.23
N GLY A 177 0.20 22.72 -2.11
CA GLY A 177 -0.59 23.95 -2.06
C GLY A 177 -0.03 25.07 -2.94
N GLN A 178 1.30 25.22 -2.98
CA GLN A 178 1.96 26.23 -3.84
C GLN A 178 1.86 25.88 -5.33
N GLY A 179 2.01 24.60 -5.71
CA GLY A 179 1.89 24.16 -7.11
C GLY A 179 0.50 24.38 -7.72
N GLN A 180 -0.57 24.23 -6.92
CA GLN A 180 -1.94 24.49 -7.39
C GLN A 180 -2.23 25.97 -7.59
N GLN A 181 -1.71 26.87 -6.74
CA GLN A 181 -1.89 28.32 -6.90
C GLN A 181 -1.22 28.86 -8.17
N HIS A 182 -0.03 28.36 -8.51
CA HIS A 182 0.69 28.81 -9.71
C HIS A 182 0.00 28.36 -11.01
N GLN A 183 -0.63 27.18 -11.00
CA GLN A 183 -1.33 26.64 -12.16
C GLN A 183 -2.74 27.28 -12.36
N GLY A 184 -3.36 27.77 -11.28
CA GLY A 184 -4.57 28.60 -11.36
C GLY A 184 -4.30 29.97 -11.97
N ASN A 185 -3.24 30.65 -11.52
CA ASN A 185 -2.89 31.99 -12.00
C ASN A 185 -2.45 32.04 -13.48
N GLN A 186 -1.87 30.95 -14.01
CA GLN A 186 -1.54 30.87 -15.44
C GLN A 186 -2.77 30.68 -16.35
N LYS A 187 -3.91 30.20 -15.82
CA LYS A 187 -5.15 30.07 -16.60
C LYS A 187 -5.97 31.36 -16.64
N GLU A 188 -5.76 32.28 -15.71
CA GLU A 188 -6.48 33.56 -15.66
C GLU A 188 -5.73 34.72 -16.36
N GLY A 189 -4.42 34.58 -16.59
CA GLY A 189 -3.60 35.60 -17.27
C GLY A 189 -3.59 35.53 -18.81
N GLY A 190 -4.34 34.60 -19.41
CA GLY A 190 -4.44 34.43 -20.87
C GLY A 190 -5.74 35.01 -21.43
N LYS A 191 -5.86 36.33 -21.46
CA LYS A 191 -6.85 37.04 -22.27
C LYS A 191 -6.21 38.22 -22.98
#